data_AF-A0A2U9SS59-F1
#
_entry.id   AF-A0A2U9SS59-F1
#
_cell.length_a   1.000
_cell.length_b   1.000
_cell.length_c   1.000
_cell.angle_alpha   90.00
_cell.angle_beta   90.00
_cell.angle_gamma   90.00
#
_symmetry.space_group_name_H-M   'P 1'
#
loop_
_entity.id
_entity.type
_entity.pdbx_description
1 polymer ?
#
loop_
_entity_poly.entity_id
_entity_poly.type
_entity_poly.pdbx_seq_one_letter_code
_entity_poly.pdbx_strand_id
1 'polypeptide(L)'
;MITKIQAFAALMGQYATVFREAWRVRLENDTKPRLAHERAFLPAHLELAETPVHPLPMWTMRIIVALAVLIVLIALIGKLDIVAVAPGKLIPKQQVKTIQPALTGVVRRILVRDGQRVQAGQLLMELDTTQAAADADKAHQSRLDAALTVERSRALLQAQNHETSPILAKVEDASGEQQLAAQHFADGIYFEYRDKLNSAQAELMKREAELGTTRQQIAKLDATAPLARRQANDYASLVNEKYVARTDYLDKEQTALNQEHELAAQRSHAQELVAAIAQQRAEIAALTSQYRRQQFDVLDKAYQQLAQSRNDETKADTRQKLLSLTAPVAGTVQQLKIHTLGGVATAASPVMDIVPDDTLEVEANIENKDIGFVKAGQPAVVKVDAFPYTRYGFLRGTVETVSNDSVSDRKRGLTFPIRIRLTTNRIRANDTWINLTPGMAVSAEIKTGKRSVAHYFLDPVIQTGQESLRER
;
A
#
# COMPACT_ATOMS: atom_id res chain seq x y z
N MET A 1 13.08 80.57 16.02
CA MET A 1 13.28 79.97 14.67
C MET A 1 12.33 80.56 13.60
N ILE A 2 11.15 81.07 13.99
CA ILE A 2 10.13 81.61 13.07
C ILE A 2 10.55 82.95 12.43
N THR A 3 11.37 83.78 13.09
CA THR A 3 11.84 85.09 12.59
C THR A 3 12.85 85.01 11.45
N LYS A 4 13.64 83.93 11.33
CA LYS A 4 14.61 83.75 10.23
C LYS A 4 13.94 83.34 8.91
N ILE A 5 12.87 82.55 8.98
CA ILE A 5 12.14 82.08 7.78
C ILE A 5 11.34 83.24 7.17
N GLN A 6 10.77 84.13 8.00
CA GLN A 6 10.10 85.35 7.50
C GLN A 6 11.08 86.33 6.84
N ALA A 7 12.29 86.49 7.39
CA ALA A 7 13.32 87.32 6.77
C ALA A 7 13.79 86.76 5.41
N PHE A 8 13.96 85.43 5.31
CA PHE A 8 14.34 84.78 4.05
C PHE A 8 13.22 84.83 3.00
N ALA A 9 11.97 84.65 3.41
CA ALA A 9 10.81 84.79 2.54
C ALA A 9 10.62 86.24 2.05
N ALA A 10 10.85 87.25 2.89
CA ALA A 10 10.81 88.66 2.50
C ALA A 10 11.92 89.00 1.50
N LEU A 11 13.13 88.46 1.70
CA LEU A 11 14.27 88.64 0.80
C LEU A 11 14.02 87.96 -0.55
N MET A 12 13.55 86.71 -0.57
CA MET A 12 13.14 86.03 -1.81
C MET A 12 11.98 86.73 -2.51
N GLY A 13 11.04 87.33 -1.75
CA GLY A 13 9.97 88.17 -2.29
C GLY A 13 10.51 89.41 -3.00
N GLN A 14 11.47 90.11 -2.39
CA GLN A 14 12.15 91.25 -3.01
C GLN A 14 12.89 90.86 -4.29
N TYR A 15 13.67 89.76 -4.26
CA TYR A 15 14.35 89.26 -5.46
C TYR A 15 13.36 88.82 -6.55
N ALA A 16 12.24 88.19 -6.19
CA ALA A 16 11.20 87.82 -7.15
C ALA A 16 10.52 89.05 -7.76
N THR A 17 10.30 90.13 -6.99
CA THR A 17 9.77 91.38 -7.53
C THR A 17 10.77 92.09 -8.45
N VAL A 18 12.04 92.17 -8.05
CA VAL A 18 13.11 92.74 -8.89
C VAL A 18 13.29 91.94 -10.17
N PHE A 19 13.29 90.61 -10.07
CA PHE A 19 13.36 89.74 -11.25
C PHE A 19 12.14 89.90 -12.15
N ARG A 20 10.94 89.99 -11.59
CA ARG A 20 9.71 90.15 -12.38
C ARG A 20 9.65 91.51 -13.08
N GLU A 21 10.06 92.60 -12.43
CA GLU A 21 10.17 93.93 -13.04
C GLU A 21 11.29 93.97 -14.10
N ALA A 22 12.48 93.46 -13.78
CA ALA A 22 13.58 93.36 -14.75
C ALA A 22 13.21 92.50 -15.98
N TRP A 23 12.45 91.42 -15.77
CA TRP A 23 11.95 90.57 -16.86
C TRP A 23 10.87 91.26 -17.70
N ARG A 24 10.05 92.13 -17.09
CA ARG A 24 9.02 92.91 -17.78
C ARG A 24 9.63 93.98 -18.69
N VAL A 25 10.68 94.63 -18.21
CA VAL A 25 11.41 95.71 -18.91
C VAL A 25 12.50 95.17 -19.85
N ARG A 26 12.70 93.85 -19.92
CA ARG A 26 13.81 93.25 -20.69
C ARG A 26 13.83 93.65 -22.18
N LEU A 27 12.67 93.96 -22.75
CA LEU A 27 12.52 94.34 -24.15
C LEU A 27 12.61 95.86 -24.38
N GLU A 28 12.63 96.70 -23.34
CA GLU A 28 12.82 98.16 -23.48
C GLU A 28 14.30 98.55 -23.64
N ASN A 29 15.23 97.72 -23.14
CA ASN A 29 16.68 97.88 -23.32
C ASN A 29 17.23 97.13 -24.55
N ASP A 30 16.38 96.43 -25.30
CA ASP A 30 16.79 95.80 -26.56
C ASP A 30 17.02 96.88 -27.62
N THR A 31 18.17 96.82 -28.29
CA THR A 31 18.50 97.75 -29.37
C THR A 31 17.46 97.63 -30.48
N LYS A 32 16.89 98.76 -30.92
CA LYS A 32 15.97 98.76 -32.06
C LYS A 32 16.65 98.07 -33.25
N PRO A 33 16.01 97.07 -33.90
CA PRO A 33 16.64 96.32 -34.97
C PRO A 33 16.97 97.26 -36.13
N ARG A 34 18.28 97.50 -36.34
CA ARG A 34 18.79 98.38 -37.41
C ARG A 34 18.55 97.77 -38.77
N LEU A 35 18.25 98.58 -39.79
CA LEU A 35 18.02 98.09 -41.14
C LEU A 35 19.34 97.64 -41.79
N ALA A 36 19.29 96.76 -42.79
CA ALA A 36 20.48 96.13 -43.38
C ALA A 36 21.53 97.14 -43.88
N HIS A 37 21.11 98.30 -44.36
CA HIS A 37 22.00 99.36 -44.82
C HIS A 37 22.65 100.15 -43.67
N GLU A 38 22.01 100.24 -42.50
CA GLU A 38 22.57 100.89 -41.30
C GLU A 38 23.67 100.03 -40.64
N ARG A 39 23.64 98.71 -40.86
CA ARG A 39 24.64 97.76 -40.35
C ARG A 39 25.93 97.76 -41.17
N ALA A 40 25.86 98.10 -42.45
CA ALA A 40 27.01 98.15 -43.38
C ALA A 40 27.99 99.31 -43.11
N PHE A 41 27.60 100.29 -42.29
CA PHE A 41 28.44 101.43 -41.89
C PHE A 41 28.99 101.30 -40.46
N LEU A 42 28.78 100.16 -39.79
CA LEU A 42 29.35 99.88 -38.48
C LEU A 42 30.75 99.25 -38.61
N PRO A 43 31.62 99.42 -37.61
CA PRO A 43 32.90 98.70 -37.55
C PRO A 43 32.68 97.18 -37.69
N ALA A 44 33.52 96.51 -38.48
CA ALA A 44 33.35 95.10 -38.90
C ALA A 44 33.05 94.09 -37.77
N HIS A 45 33.46 94.37 -36.52
CA HIS A 45 33.17 93.50 -35.38
C HIS A 45 31.71 93.56 -34.90
N LEU A 46 30.99 94.68 -35.12
CA LEU A 46 29.59 94.83 -34.75
C LEU A 46 28.64 94.28 -35.83
N GLU A 47 29.04 94.32 -37.10
CA GLU A 47 28.27 93.73 -38.21
C GLU A 47 28.12 92.22 -38.06
N LEU A 48 29.21 91.51 -37.74
CA LEU A 48 29.22 90.05 -37.50
C LEU A 48 28.38 89.62 -36.28
N ALA A 49 28.24 90.48 -35.27
CA ALA A 49 27.46 90.19 -34.07
C ALA A 49 25.95 90.35 -34.30
N GLU A 50 25.54 91.25 -35.19
CA GLU A 50 24.13 91.59 -35.43
C GLU A 50 23.53 90.93 -36.70
N THR A 51 24.30 90.12 -37.44
CA THR A 51 23.76 89.27 -38.52
C THR A 51 22.93 88.11 -37.94
N PRO A 52 21.66 87.92 -38.33
CA PRO A 52 20.85 86.83 -37.81
C PRO A 52 21.39 85.46 -38.24
N VAL A 53 21.52 84.53 -37.29
CA VAL A 53 22.00 83.17 -37.54
C VAL A 53 21.07 82.39 -38.48
N HIS A 54 21.65 81.59 -39.38
CA HIS A 54 20.90 80.77 -40.33
C HIS A 54 19.94 79.79 -39.60
N PRO A 55 18.73 79.48 -40.11
CA PRO A 55 17.72 78.68 -39.38
C PRO A 55 18.05 77.18 -39.20
N LEU A 56 18.99 76.62 -39.99
CA LEU A 56 19.42 75.21 -39.94
C LEU A 56 19.87 74.72 -38.55
N PRO A 57 20.82 75.38 -37.85
CA PRO A 57 21.26 74.98 -36.51
C PRO A 57 20.14 74.90 -35.46
N MET A 58 19.06 75.68 -35.60
CA MET A 58 17.94 75.58 -34.68
C MET A 58 17.08 74.33 -34.91
N TRP A 59 16.95 73.87 -36.16
CA TRP A 59 16.20 72.64 -36.47
C TRP A 59 16.98 71.37 -36.11
N THR A 60 18.30 71.36 -36.33
CA THR A 60 19.15 70.24 -35.90
C THR A 60 19.13 70.10 -34.37
N MET A 61 19.19 71.22 -33.62
CA MET A 61 19.03 71.22 -32.17
C MET A 61 17.68 70.62 -31.75
N ARG A 62 16.56 71.00 -32.39
CA ARG A 62 15.22 70.47 -32.07
C ARG A 62 15.10 68.97 -32.33
N ILE A 63 15.67 68.46 -33.42
CA ILE A 63 15.67 67.02 -33.74
C ILE A 63 16.51 66.24 -32.72
N ILE A 64 17.69 66.75 -32.35
CA ILE A 64 18.53 66.13 -31.32
C ILE A 64 17.80 66.11 -29.97
N VAL A 65 17.14 67.20 -29.59
CA VAL A 65 16.33 67.26 -28.36
C VAL A 65 15.16 66.28 -28.44
N ALA A 66 14.46 66.19 -29.56
CA ALA A 66 13.36 65.23 -29.73
C ALA A 66 13.83 63.77 -29.64
N LEU A 67 14.98 63.43 -30.24
CA LEU A 67 15.59 62.10 -30.16
C LEU A 67 16.03 61.78 -28.73
N ALA A 68 16.65 62.73 -28.03
CA ALA A 68 17.05 62.57 -26.63
C ALA A 68 15.83 62.34 -25.72
N VAL A 69 14.76 63.11 -25.91
CA VAL A 69 13.49 62.93 -25.19
C VAL A 69 12.88 61.56 -25.49
N LEU A 70 12.93 61.09 -26.75
CA LEU A 70 12.43 59.77 -27.14
C LEU A 70 13.23 58.63 -26.46
N ILE A 71 14.56 58.72 -26.43
CA ILE A 71 15.42 57.73 -25.76
C ILE A 71 15.14 57.70 -24.25
N VAL A 72 15.00 58.87 -23.62
CA VAL A 72 14.64 58.97 -22.20
C VAL A 72 13.27 58.34 -21.94
N LEU A 73 12.30 58.58 -22.81
CA LEU A 73 10.95 58.03 -22.70
C LEU A 73 10.95 56.50 -22.88
N ILE A 74 11.72 55.96 -23.83
CA ILE A 74 11.92 54.52 -24.00
C ILE A 74 12.64 53.92 -22.78
N ALA A 75 13.65 54.60 -22.23
CA ALA A 75 14.38 54.12 -21.07
C ALA A 75 13.50 54.08 -19.81
N LEU A 76 12.60 55.06 -19.65
CA LEU A 76 11.63 55.13 -18.56
C LEU A 76 10.54 54.03 -18.66
N ILE A 77 10.05 53.76 -19.88
CA ILE A 77 8.97 52.78 -20.11
C ILE A 77 9.50 51.34 -20.21
N GLY A 78 10.70 51.16 -20.77
CA GLY A 78 11.31 49.86 -21.01
C GLY A 78 11.58 49.11 -19.70
N LYS A 79 11.07 47.88 -19.60
CA LYS A 79 11.25 46.99 -18.44
C LYS A 79 12.18 45.83 -18.83
N LEU A 80 13.23 45.63 -18.04
CA LEU A 80 14.16 44.50 -18.09
C LEU A 80 13.83 43.52 -16.97
N ASP A 81 13.78 42.22 -17.30
CA ASP A 81 13.62 41.16 -16.30
C ASP A 81 14.94 41.00 -15.51
N ILE A 82 14.85 40.92 -14.19
CA ILE A 82 15.96 40.53 -13.32
C ILE A 82 15.87 39.02 -13.15
N VAL A 83 16.98 38.33 -13.43
CA VAL A 83 17.07 36.88 -13.34
C VAL A 83 18.12 36.46 -12.34
N ALA A 84 17.78 35.46 -11.52
CA ALA A 84 18.72 34.79 -10.65
C ALA A 84 19.08 33.44 -11.28
N VAL A 85 20.37 33.17 -11.45
CA VAL A 85 20.86 31.96 -12.13
C VAL A 85 21.20 30.90 -11.09
N ALA A 86 20.57 29.74 -11.19
CA ALA A 86 20.75 28.61 -10.30
C ALA A 86 21.18 27.37 -11.12
N PRO A 87 22.44 26.93 -11.02
CA PRO A 87 22.86 25.66 -11.61
C PRO A 87 22.21 24.48 -10.87
N GLY A 88 21.86 23.43 -11.61
CA GLY A 88 21.12 22.29 -11.08
C GLY A 88 21.18 21.06 -11.96
N LYS A 89 20.34 20.07 -11.64
CA LYS A 89 20.18 18.83 -12.38
C LYS A 89 18.71 18.41 -12.45
N LEU A 90 18.37 17.61 -13.45
CA LEU A 90 17.04 16.99 -13.56
C LEU A 90 16.93 15.80 -12.60
N ILE A 91 15.88 15.78 -11.80
CA ILE A 91 15.52 14.68 -10.92
C ILE A 91 14.08 14.22 -11.22
N PRO A 92 13.75 12.94 -11.04
CA PRO A 92 12.36 12.51 -11.08
C PRO A 92 11.61 13.15 -9.90
N LYS A 93 10.35 13.55 -10.12
CA LYS A 93 9.47 14.03 -9.05
C LYS A 93 9.31 12.98 -7.95
N GLN A 94 9.13 11.72 -8.35
CA GLN A 94 9.14 10.60 -7.43
C GLN A 94 10.57 10.16 -7.14
N GLN A 95 10.86 9.91 -5.86
CA GLN A 95 12.15 9.34 -5.46
C GLN A 95 12.40 7.99 -6.15
N VAL A 96 13.67 7.75 -6.48
CA VAL A 96 14.18 6.48 -6.99
C VAL A 96 13.78 5.35 -6.05
N LYS A 97 13.29 4.23 -6.61
CA LYS A 97 12.86 3.07 -5.84
C LYS A 97 13.97 2.03 -5.84
N THR A 98 14.64 1.87 -4.69
CA THR A 98 15.63 0.81 -4.51
C THR A 98 14.94 -0.53 -4.29
N ILE A 99 15.29 -1.50 -5.14
CA ILE A 99 14.78 -2.87 -5.11
C ILE A 99 15.76 -3.74 -4.35
N GLN A 100 15.25 -4.40 -3.31
CA GLN A 100 16.00 -5.30 -2.44
C GLN A 100 15.16 -6.56 -2.19
N PRO A 101 15.78 -7.73 -2.06
CA PRO A 101 15.06 -8.96 -1.77
C PRO A 101 14.61 -8.95 -0.31
N ALA A 102 13.41 -9.46 -0.04
CA ALA A 102 12.91 -9.63 1.31
C ALA A 102 13.53 -10.86 2.00
N LEU A 103 13.96 -11.85 1.20
CA LEU A 103 14.55 -13.11 1.66
C LEU A 103 15.89 -13.34 0.97
N THR A 104 16.81 -13.99 1.67
CA THR A 104 18.07 -14.41 1.07
C THR A 104 17.84 -15.58 0.13
N GLY A 105 18.39 -15.52 -1.09
CA GLY A 105 18.25 -16.59 -2.06
C GLY A 105 19.32 -16.55 -3.16
N VAL A 106 19.45 -17.66 -3.87
CA VAL A 106 20.38 -17.77 -5.01
C VAL A 106 19.71 -17.25 -6.27
N VAL A 107 20.39 -16.42 -7.04
CA VAL A 107 19.83 -15.81 -8.25
C VAL A 107 19.74 -16.84 -9.36
N ARG A 108 18.51 -17.21 -9.74
CA ARG A 108 18.24 -18.20 -10.78
C ARG A 108 18.14 -17.55 -12.15
N ARG A 109 17.47 -16.40 -12.25
CA ARG A 109 17.30 -15.65 -13.51
C ARG A 109 17.34 -14.15 -13.27
N ILE A 110 17.99 -13.43 -14.18
CA ILE A 110 17.98 -11.97 -14.26
C ILE A 110 17.32 -11.61 -15.59
N LEU A 111 16.17 -10.93 -15.54
CA LEU A 111 15.34 -10.65 -16.72
C LEU A 111 15.49 -9.22 -17.24
N VAL A 112 16.26 -8.39 -16.55
CA VAL A 112 16.47 -6.98 -16.89
C VAL A 112 17.94 -6.63 -17.02
N ARG A 113 18.21 -5.54 -17.74
CA ARG A 113 19.54 -4.96 -17.93
C ARG A 113 19.56 -3.51 -17.47
N ASP A 114 20.76 -3.02 -17.17
CA ASP A 114 20.96 -1.61 -16.82
C ASP A 114 20.53 -0.72 -18.00
N GLY A 115 19.76 0.34 -17.72
CA GLY A 115 19.15 1.21 -18.73
C GLY A 115 17.89 0.68 -19.43
N GLN A 116 17.41 -0.52 -19.08
CA GLN A 116 16.18 -1.07 -19.64
C GLN A 116 14.93 -0.44 -19.00
N ARG A 117 13.94 -0.12 -19.83
CA ARG A 117 12.62 0.34 -19.37
C ARG A 117 11.75 -0.84 -18.93
N VAL A 118 11.09 -0.71 -17.78
CA VAL A 118 10.21 -1.72 -17.17
C VAL A 118 8.84 -1.15 -16.81
N GLN A 119 7.84 -2.02 -16.78
CA GLN A 119 6.48 -1.68 -16.36
C GLN A 119 6.25 -2.06 -14.89
N ALA A 120 5.25 -1.44 -14.25
CA ALA A 120 4.83 -1.83 -12.91
C ALA A 120 4.35 -3.29 -12.90
N GLY A 121 4.79 -4.08 -11.93
CA GLY A 121 4.52 -5.51 -11.79
C GLY A 121 5.43 -6.42 -12.63
N GLN A 122 6.27 -5.87 -13.52
CA GLN A 122 7.17 -6.68 -14.35
C GLN A 122 8.19 -7.42 -13.49
N LEU A 123 8.38 -8.71 -13.75
CA LEU A 123 9.40 -9.53 -13.10
C LEU A 123 10.81 -9.08 -13.53
N LEU A 124 11.64 -8.78 -12.54
CA LEU A 124 13.00 -8.23 -12.73
C LEU A 124 14.05 -9.31 -12.53
N MET A 125 13.91 -10.04 -11.42
CA MET A 125 14.84 -11.07 -10.98
C MET A 125 14.08 -12.17 -10.26
N GLU A 126 14.46 -13.41 -10.53
CA GLU A 126 13.90 -14.60 -9.89
C GLU A 126 15.01 -15.29 -9.11
N LEU A 127 14.79 -15.44 -7.80
CA LEU A 127 15.63 -16.25 -6.93
C LEU A 127 15.18 -17.72 -7.01
N ASP A 128 16.02 -18.65 -6.56
CA ASP A 128 15.69 -20.06 -6.59
C ASP A 128 14.52 -20.38 -5.64
N THR A 129 13.38 -20.73 -6.24
CA THR A 129 12.12 -21.04 -5.55
C THR A 129 11.98 -22.51 -5.18
N THR A 130 12.91 -23.40 -5.55
CA THR A 130 12.74 -24.86 -5.40
C THR A 130 12.31 -25.29 -3.99
N GLN A 131 13.01 -24.82 -2.96
CA GLN A 131 12.67 -25.15 -1.57
C GLN A 131 11.34 -24.52 -1.14
N ALA A 132 11.12 -23.23 -1.45
CA ALA A 132 9.91 -22.53 -1.05
C ALA A 132 8.65 -23.09 -1.75
N ALA A 133 8.78 -23.52 -3.01
CA ALA A 133 7.71 -24.18 -3.76
C ALA A 133 7.39 -25.55 -3.16
N ALA A 134 8.40 -26.35 -2.82
CA ALA A 134 8.18 -27.63 -2.14
C ALA A 134 7.51 -27.47 -0.76
N ASP A 135 7.87 -26.42 -0.02
CA ASP A 135 7.22 -26.07 1.26
C ASP A 135 5.76 -25.64 1.05
N ALA A 136 5.47 -24.86 0.01
CA ALA A 136 4.12 -24.44 -0.35
C ALA A 136 3.25 -25.64 -0.77
N ASP A 137 3.77 -26.51 -1.63
CA ASP A 137 3.09 -27.74 -2.05
C ASP A 137 2.79 -28.64 -0.83
N LYS A 138 3.76 -28.81 0.07
CA LYS A 138 3.58 -29.58 1.31
C LYS A 138 2.49 -28.98 2.21
N ALA A 139 2.48 -27.66 2.37
CA ALA A 139 1.48 -26.97 3.19
C ALA A 139 0.08 -27.07 2.57
N HIS A 140 -0.02 -26.94 1.24
CA HIS A 140 -1.25 -27.14 0.49
C HIS A 140 -1.80 -28.56 0.66
N GLN A 141 -0.96 -29.59 0.49
CA GLN A 141 -1.38 -30.98 0.71
C GLN A 141 -1.85 -31.22 2.15
N SER A 142 -1.14 -30.67 3.14
CA SER A 142 -1.55 -30.78 4.54
C SER A 142 -2.90 -30.11 4.82
N ARG A 143 -3.20 -28.97 4.18
CA ARG A 143 -4.51 -28.31 4.26
C ARG A 143 -5.60 -29.21 3.67
N LEU A 144 -5.36 -29.79 2.50
CA LEU A 144 -6.30 -30.68 1.84
C LEU A 144 -6.62 -31.92 2.68
N ASP A 145 -5.60 -32.60 3.21
CA ASP A 145 -5.79 -33.78 4.06
C ASP A 145 -6.60 -33.45 5.33
N ALA A 146 -6.34 -32.29 5.94
CA ALA A 146 -7.10 -31.82 7.08
C ALA A 146 -8.56 -31.49 6.71
N ALA A 147 -8.79 -30.83 5.58
CA ALA A 147 -10.13 -30.51 5.09
C ALA A 147 -10.95 -31.77 4.75
N LEU A 148 -10.35 -32.75 4.08
CA LEU A 148 -10.97 -34.05 3.81
C LEU A 148 -11.29 -34.79 5.11
N THR A 149 -10.43 -34.70 6.11
CA THR A 149 -10.68 -35.30 7.42
C THR A 149 -11.87 -34.63 8.14
N VAL A 150 -11.99 -33.30 8.07
CA VAL A 150 -13.15 -32.57 8.60
C VAL A 150 -14.45 -33.04 7.94
N GLU A 151 -14.49 -33.07 6.61
CA GLU A 151 -15.70 -33.46 5.87
C GLU A 151 -16.05 -34.94 6.09
N ARG A 152 -15.04 -35.82 6.20
CA ARG A 152 -15.23 -37.21 6.58
C ARG A 152 -15.88 -37.36 7.96
N SER A 153 -15.32 -36.72 9.00
CA SER A 153 -15.86 -36.85 10.35
C SER A 153 -17.26 -36.24 10.47
N ARG A 154 -17.56 -35.16 9.73
CA ARG A 154 -18.93 -34.63 9.63
C ARG A 154 -19.89 -35.61 8.96
N ALA A 155 -19.48 -36.23 7.85
CA ALA A 155 -20.29 -37.22 7.16
C ALA A 155 -20.57 -38.44 8.05
N LEU A 156 -19.60 -38.91 8.84
CA LEU A 156 -19.77 -40.02 9.79
C LEU A 156 -20.74 -39.67 10.92
N LEU A 157 -20.69 -38.46 11.45
CA LEU A 157 -21.63 -37.98 12.47
C LEU A 157 -23.06 -37.85 11.92
N GLN A 158 -23.21 -37.38 10.67
CA GLN A 158 -24.52 -37.31 10.00
C GLN A 158 -25.07 -38.71 9.70
N ALA A 159 -24.22 -39.60 9.18
CA ALA A 159 -24.52 -41.00 8.94
C ALA A 159 -25.03 -41.70 10.20
N GLN A 160 -24.39 -41.45 11.36
CA GLN A 160 -24.85 -41.98 12.63
C GLN A 160 -26.25 -41.47 13.02
N ASN A 161 -26.55 -40.19 12.78
CA ASN A 161 -27.82 -39.59 13.20
C ASN A 161 -29.00 -39.98 12.30
N HIS A 162 -28.74 -40.21 11.01
CA HIS A 162 -29.78 -40.57 10.03
C HIS A 162 -29.79 -42.07 9.67
N GLU A 163 -28.84 -42.84 10.21
CA GLU A 163 -28.63 -44.27 9.92
C GLU A 163 -28.39 -44.57 8.43
N THR A 164 -27.84 -43.61 7.69
CA THR A 164 -27.50 -43.72 6.26
C THR A 164 -26.00 -43.84 6.05
N SER A 165 -25.55 -44.33 4.90
CA SER A 165 -24.12 -44.29 4.54
C SER A 165 -23.58 -42.85 4.54
N PRO A 166 -22.31 -42.64 4.94
CA PRO A 166 -21.71 -41.31 4.92
C PRO A 166 -21.58 -40.81 3.49
N ILE A 167 -21.88 -39.54 3.25
CA ILE A 167 -21.67 -38.87 1.96
C ILE A 167 -20.79 -37.66 2.22
N LEU A 168 -19.57 -37.68 1.70
CA LEU A 168 -18.63 -36.58 1.88
C LEU A 168 -19.00 -35.41 0.96
N ALA A 169 -18.99 -34.20 1.52
CA ALA A 169 -19.04 -32.98 0.72
C ALA A 169 -17.75 -32.84 -0.10
N LYS A 170 -17.85 -32.21 -1.26
CA LYS A 170 -16.68 -31.93 -2.10
C LYS A 170 -15.80 -30.88 -1.44
N VAL A 171 -14.51 -31.20 -1.31
CA VAL A 171 -13.49 -30.24 -0.87
C VAL A 171 -12.90 -29.55 -2.10
N GLU A 172 -12.79 -28.22 -2.05
CA GLU A 172 -12.14 -27.42 -3.10
C GLU A 172 -10.66 -27.82 -3.24
N ASP A 173 -10.16 -27.85 -4.48
CA ASP A 173 -8.78 -28.23 -4.87
C ASP A 173 -8.38 -29.69 -4.60
N ALA A 174 -9.22 -30.50 -3.95
CA ALA A 174 -8.97 -31.93 -3.78
C ALA A 174 -9.12 -32.66 -5.12
N SER A 175 -8.19 -33.58 -5.42
CA SER A 175 -8.29 -34.42 -6.61
C SER A 175 -9.45 -35.41 -6.48
N GLY A 176 -9.98 -35.88 -7.62
CA GLY A 176 -11.02 -36.89 -7.63
C GLY A 176 -10.61 -38.18 -6.91
N GLU A 177 -9.33 -38.57 -7.04
CA GLU A 177 -8.77 -39.73 -6.33
C GLU A 177 -8.72 -39.52 -4.81
N GLN A 178 -8.29 -38.34 -4.34
CA GLN A 178 -8.28 -38.01 -2.92
C GLN A 178 -9.69 -38.02 -2.32
N GLN A 179 -10.67 -37.46 -3.04
CA GLN A 179 -12.07 -37.45 -2.61
C GLN A 179 -12.64 -38.88 -2.52
N LEU A 180 -12.37 -39.72 -3.53
CA LEU A 180 -12.82 -41.12 -3.53
C LEU A 180 -12.15 -41.94 -2.42
N ALA A 181 -10.85 -41.76 -2.21
CA ALA A 181 -10.12 -42.42 -1.13
C ALA A 181 -10.68 -42.02 0.25
N ALA A 182 -10.96 -40.72 0.46
CA ALA A 182 -11.58 -40.23 1.68
C ALA A 182 -12.98 -40.80 1.91
N GLN A 183 -13.78 -40.93 0.84
CA GLN A 183 -15.11 -41.55 0.87
C GLN A 183 -15.03 -43.03 1.24
N HIS A 184 -14.19 -43.81 0.58
CA HIS A 184 -14.02 -45.24 0.89
C HIS A 184 -13.54 -45.47 2.33
N PHE A 185 -12.67 -44.60 2.84
CA PHE A 185 -12.23 -44.65 4.23
C PHE A 185 -13.38 -44.37 5.20
N ALA A 186 -14.26 -43.41 4.87
CA ALA A 186 -15.46 -43.14 5.66
C ALA A 186 -16.43 -44.33 5.66
N ASP A 187 -16.68 -44.91 4.48
CA ASP A 187 -17.53 -46.09 4.33
C ASP A 187 -17.03 -47.25 5.19
N GLY A 188 -15.71 -47.52 5.18
CA GLY A 188 -15.09 -48.55 6.01
C GLY A 188 -15.34 -48.36 7.50
N ILE A 189 -15.12 -47.14 8.03
CA ILE A 189 -15.37 -46.82 9.44
C ILE A 189 -16.85 -46.98 9.80
N TYR A 190 -17.74 -46.54 8.91
CA TYR A 190 -19.19 -46.62 9.15
C TYR A 190 -19.69 -48.07 9.15
N PHE A 191 -19.23 -48.89 8.19
CA PHE A 191 -19.59 -50.30 8.16
C PHE A 191 -19.08 -51.07 9.38
N GLU A 192 -17.86 -50.80 9.84
CA GLU A 192 -17.35 -51.40 11.07
C GLU A 192 -18.24 -51.06 12.29
N TYR A 193 -18.65 -49.79 12.42
CA TYR A 193 -19.59 -49.38 13.48
C TYR A 193 -20.94 -50.08 13.36
N ARG A 194 -21.50 -50.13 12.15
CA ARG A 194 -22.79 -50.78 11.89
C ARG A 194 -22.75 -52.27 12.20
N ASP A 195 -21.67 -52.97 11.84
CA ASP A 195 -21.54 -54.40 12.08
C ASP A 195 -21.44 -54.71 13.59
N LYS A 196 -20.71 -53.88 14.34
CA LYS A 196 -20.68 -53.93 15.82
C LYS A 196 -22.06 -53.69 16.44
N LEU A 197 -22.79 -52.68 15.94
CA LEU A 197 -24.15 -52.38 16.40
C LEU A 197 -25.10 -53.55 16.13
N ASN A 198 -25.09 -54.09 14.91
CA ASN A 198 -25.92 -55.21 14.50
C ASN A 198 -25.63 -56.46 15.35
N SER A 199 -24.35 -56.74 15.64
CA SER A 199 -23.97 -57.86 16.51
C SER A 199 -24.51 -57.67 17.94
N ALA A 200 -24.38 -56.47 18.50
CA ALA A 200 -24.89 -56.17 19.84
C ALA A 200 -26.43 -56.21 19.91
N GLN A 201 -27.12 -55.79 18.84
CA GLN A 201 -28.58 -55.90 18.70
C GLN A 201 -29.04 -57.36 18.56
N ALA A 202 -28.31 -58.19 17.81
CA ALA A 202 -28.62 -59.62 17.69
C ALA A 202 -28.52 -60.34 19.05
N GLU A 203 -27.50 -60.01 19.85
CA GLU A 203 -27.36 -60.53 21.20
C GLU A 203 -28.49 -60.06 22.14
N LEU A 204 -28.95 -58.81 22.00
CA LEU A 204 -30.14 -58.32 22.71
C LEU A 204 -31.39 -59.12 22.32
N MET A 205 -31.64 -59.31 21.02
CA MET A 205 -32.80 -60.08 20.54
C MET A 205 -32.78 -61.53 21.05
N LYS A 206 -31.59 -62.16 21.09
CA LYS A 206 -31.41 -63.50 21.63
C LYS A 206 -31.81 -63.58 23.11
N ARG A 207 -31.36 -62.63 23.94
CA ARG A 207 -31.70 -62.58 25.37
C ARG A 207 -33.18 -62.28 25.61
N GLU A 208 -33.77 -61.41 24.79
CA GLU A 208 -35.21 -61.12 24.85
C GLU A 208 -36.04 -62.36 24.49
N ALA A 209 -35.61 -63.14 23.50
CA ALA A 209 -36.24 -64.42 23.15
C ALA A 209 -36.10 -65.46 24.27
N GLU A 210 -34.92 -65.56 24.90
CA GLU A 210 -34.66 -66.45 26.05
C GLU A 210 -35.55 -66.09 27.26
N LEU A 211 -35.68 -64.80 27.58
CA LEU A 211 -36.62 -64.36 28.60
C LEU A 211 -38.07 -64.72 28.24
N GLY A 212 -38.43 -64.63 26.96
CA GLY A 212 -39.73 -65.06 26.45
C GLY A 212 -40.02 -66.54 26.70
N THR A 213 -39.05 -67.43 26.43
CA THR A 213 -39.19 -68.88 26.67
C THR A 213 -39.25 -69.20 28.16
N THR A 214 -38.39 -68.58 28.99
CA THR A 214 -38.43 -68.72 30.45
C THR A 214 -39.77 -68.27 31.03
N ARG A 215 -40.35 -67.17 30.52
CA ARG A 215 -41.70 -66.71 30.94
C ARG A 215 -42.80 -67.71 30.61
N GLN A 216 -42.72 -68.39 29.47
CA GLN A 216 -43.67 -69.46 29.14
C GLN A 216 -43.51 -70.67 30.07
N GLN A 217 -42.28 -71.04 30.42
CA GLN A 217 -41.98 -72.09 31.40
C GLN A 217 -42.56 -71.74 32.79
N ILE A 218 -42.37 -70.49 33.23
CA ILE A 218 -42.96 -69.96 34.47
C ILE A 218 -44.47 -70.06 34.41
N ALA A 219 -45.12 -69.59 33.33
CA ALA A 219 -46.58 -69.63 33.21
C ALA A 219 -47.15 -71.05 33.30
N LYS A 220 -46.45 -72.04 32.70
CA LYS A 220 -46.80 -73.46 32.84
C LYS A 220 -46.71 -73.91 34.29
N LEU A 221 -45.59 -73.65 34.96
CA LEU A 221 -45.36 -74.07 36.35
C LEU A 221 -46.29 -73.36 37.35
N ASP A 222 -46.60 -72.10 37.11
CA ASP A 222 -47.53 -71.32 37.94
C ASP A 222 -48.96 -71.89 37.86
N ALA A 223 -49.34 -72.51 36.73
CA ALA A 223 -50.59 -73.23 36.58
C ALA A 223 -50.55 -74.64 37.20
N THR A 224 -49.42 -75.36 37.13
CA THR A 224 -49.35 -76.77 37.57
C THR A 224 -48.95 -76.96 39.04
N ALA A 225 -48.06 -76.13 39.58
CA ALA A 225 -47.55 -76.29 40.94
C ALA A 225 -48.66 -76.18 42.01
N PRO A 226 -49.63 -75.24 41.92
CA PRO A 226 -50.75 -75.19 42.87
C PRO A 226 -51.69 -76.39 42.76
N LEU A 227 -51.77 -77.04 41.60
CA LEU A 227 -52.54 -78.28 41.42
C LEU A 227 -51.82 -79.45 42.09
N ALA A 228 -50.50 -79.58 41.89
CA ALA A 228 -49.69 -80.60 42.55
C ALA A 228 -49.71 -80.45 44.08
N ARG A 229 -49.60 -79.22 44.59
CA ARG A 229 -49.71 -78.93 46.02
C ARG A 229 -51.08 -79.28 46.59
N ARG A 230 -52.17 -78.94 45.90
CA ARG A 230 -53.53 -79.36 46.29
C ARG A 230 -53.64 -80.88 46.36
N GLN A 231 -53.16 -81.58 45.34
CA GLN A 231 -53.18 -83.04 45.31
C GLN A 231 -52.40 -83.66 46.48
N ALA A 232 -51.23 -83.11 46.82
CA ALA A 232 -50.47 -83.56 47.98
C ALA A 232 -51.24 -83.35 49.31
N ASN A 233 -51.90 -82.20 49.47
CA ASN A 233 -52.72 -81.90 50.65
C ASN A 233 -53.96 -82.82 50.77
N ASP A 234 -54.60 -83.14 49.64
CA ASP A 234 -55.73 -84.08 49.60
C ASP A 234 -55.28 -85.48 50.03
N TYR A 235 -54.14 -85.95 49.51
CA TYR A 235 -53.54 -87.22 49.92
C TYR A 235 -53.11 -87.22 51.40
N ALA A 236 -52.60 -86.10 51.92
CA ALA A 236 -52.28 -85.96 53.34
C ALA A 236 -53.52 -86.18 54.22
N SER A 237 -54.67 -85.63 53.81
CA SER A 237 -55.95 -85.79 54.49
C SER A 237 -56.41 -87.26 54.46
N LEU A 238 -56.31 -87.92 53.31
CA LEU A 238 -56.67 -89.34 53.16
C LEU A 238 -55.76 -90.30 53.95
N VAL A 239 -54.48 -89.97 54.14
CA VAL A 239 -53.56 -90.72 55.00
C VAL A 239 -53.98 -90.62 56.46
N ASN A 240 -54.43 -89.45 56.92
CA ASN A 240 -54.96 -89.27 58.29
C ASN A 240 -56.20 -90.12 58.55
N GLU A 241 -57.04 -90.30 57.52
CA GLU A 241 -58.23 -91.15 57.54
C GLU A 241 -57.93 -92.64 57.23
N LYS A 242 -56.66 -93.01 56.99
CA LYS A 242 -56.17 -94.37 56.68
C LYS A 242 -56.70 -94.97 55.36
N TYR A 243 -57.10 -94.14 54.39
CA TYR A 243 -57.56 -94.60 53.07
C TYR A 243 -56.44 -94.83 52.05
N VAL A 244 -55.24 -94.28 52.28
CA VAL A 244 -54.11 -94.34 51.33
C VAL A 244 -52.80 -94.61 52.08
N ALA A 245 -51.81 -95.21 51.41
CA ALA A 245 -50.49 -95.47 51.99
C ALA A 245 -49.68 -94.17 52.17
N ARG A 246 -48.87 -94.11 53.25
CA ARG A 246 -48.02 -92.94 53.53
C ARG A 246 -46.99 -92.67 52.44
N THR A 247 -46.52 -93.71 51.75
CA THR A 247 -45.59 -93.61 50.62
C THR A 247 -46.19 -92.79 49.48
N ASP A 248 -47.46 -93.03 49.15
CA ASP A 248 -48.13 -92.35 48.03
C ASP A 248 -48.28 -90.85 48.31
N TYR A 249 -48.56 -90.47 49.56
CA TYR A 249 -48.54 -89.07 49.97
C TYR A 249 -47.15 -88.44 49.81
N LEU A 250 -46.09 -89.12 50.29
CA LEU A 250 -44.72 -88.60 50.20
C LEU A 250 -44.29 -88.39 48.75
N ASP A 251 -44.69 -89.27 47.82
CA ASP A 251 -44.42 -89.11 46.39
C ASP A 251 -45.13 -87.87 45.81
N LYS A 252 -46.38 -87.60 46.22
CA LYS A 252 -47.12 -86.38 45.82
C LYS A 252 -46.52 -85.12 46.42
N GLU A 253 -46.12 -85.16 47.69
CA GLU A 253 -45.46 -84.05 48.38
C GLU A 253 -44.11 -83.73 47.73
N GLN A 254 -43.30 -84.74 47.43
CA GLN A 254 -42.05 -84.60 46.69
C GLN A 254 -42.28 -83.96 45.31
N THR A 255 -43.33 -84.39 44.59
CA THR A 255 -43.69 -83.84 43.27
C THR A 255 -44.11 -82.36 43.38
N ALA A 256 -44.92 -82.01 44.39
CA ALA A 256 -45.34 -80.63 44.63
C ALA A 256 -44.14 -79.72 44.96
N LEU A 257 -43.28 -80.15 45.89
CA LEU A 257 -42.07 -79.41 46.27
C LEU A 257 -41.12 -79.23 45.08
N ASN A 258 -40.91 -80.26 44.27
CA ASN A 258 -40.06 -80.16 43.07
C ASN A 258 -40.59 -79.11 42.09
N GLN A 259 -41.91 -79.06 41.84
CA GLN A 259 -42.50 -78.06 40.95
C GLN A 259 -42.44 -76.64 41.53
N GLU A 260 -42.62 -76.48 42.84
CA GLU A 260 -42.49 -75.19 43.52
C GLU A 260 -41.05 -74.66 43.50
N HIS A 261 -40.06 -75.54 43.76
CA HIS A 261 -38.65 -75.19 43.66
C HIS A 261 -38.25 -74.84 42.22
N GLU A 262 -38.74 -75.59 41.23
CA GLU A 262 -38.51 -75.28 39.81
C GLU A 262 -39.14 -73.92 39.44
N LEU A 263 -40.37 -73.64 39.88
CA LEU A 263 -41.02 -72.34 39.66
C LEU A 263 -40.21 -71.19 40.27
N ALA A 264 -39.70 -71.37 41.49
CA ALA A 264 -38.85 -70.39 42.15
C ALA A 264 -37.52 -70.18 41.39
N ALA A 265 -36.88 -71.27 40.95
CA ALA A 265 -35.64 -71.21 40.17
C ALA A 265 -35.85 -70.48 38.83
N GLN A 266 -36.90 -70.79 38.09
CA GLN A 266 -37.23 -70.13 36.83
C GLN A 266 -37.56 -68.64 37.03
N ARG A 267 -38.25 -68.28 38.13
CA ARG A 267 -38.49 -66.87 38.48
C ARG A 267 -37.20 -66.10 38.75
N SER A 268 -36.26 -66.69 39.50
CA SER A 268 -34.94 -66.09 39.73
C SER A 268 -34.17 -65.93 38.42
N HIS A 269 -34.17 -66.95 37.56
CA HIS A 269 -33.50 -66.90 36.27
C HIS A 269 -34.09 -65.81 35.35
N ALA A 270 -35.41 -65.62 35.34
CA ALA A 270 -36.04 -64.53 34.60
C ALA A 270 -35.61 -63.15 35.10
N GLN A 271 -35.40 -62.97 36.42
CA GLN A 271 -34.88 -61.72 36.97
C GLN A 271 -33.43 -61.46 36.53
N GLU A 272 -32.59 -62.49 36.51
CA GLU A 272 -31.22 -62.41 35.98
C GLU A 272 -31.20 -62.00 34.50
N LEU A 273 -32.07 -62.61 33.67
CA LEU A 273 -32.20 -62.26 32.26
C LEU A 273 -32.67 -60.81 32.06
N VAL A 274 -33.60 -60.32 32.89
CA VAL A 274 -34.03 -58.91 32.85
C VAL A 274 -32.86 -57.97 33.15
N ALA A 275 -32.04 -58.29 34.16
CA ALA A 275 -30.84 -57.50 34.47
C ALA A 275 -29.82 -57.55 33.32
N ALA A 276 -29.63 -58.72 32.70
CA ALA A 276 -28.73 -58.88 31.57
C ALA A 276 -29.20 -58.12 30.31
N ILE A 277 -30.52 -58.09 30.04
CA ILE A 277 -31.10 -57.27 28.96
C ILE A 277 -30.87 -55.78 29.23
N ALA A 278 -31.06 -55.33 30.48
CA ALA A 278 -30.81 -53.94 30.85
C ALA A 278 -29.32 -53.58 30.65
N GLN A 279 -28.40 -54.46 31.02
CA GLN A 279 -26.96 -54.31 30.77
C GLN A 279 -26.65 -54.25 29.27
N GLN A 280 -27.20 -55.16 28.46
CA GLN A 280 -26.98 -55.18 27.01
C GLN A 280 -27.47 -53.89 26.33
N ARG A 281 -28.61 -53.35 26.76
CA ARG A 281 -29.12 -52.06 26.27
C ARG A 281 -28.19 -50.90 26.63
N ALA A 282 -27.63 -50.90 27.84
CA ALA A 282 -26.65 -49.91 28.26
C ALA A 282 -25.34 -50.01 27.44
N GLU A 283 -24.92 -51.22 27.09
CA GLU A 283 -23.75 -51.46 26.23
C GLU A 283 -23.96 -50.94 24.81
N ILE A 284 -25.13 -51.16 24.20
CA ILE A 284 -25.48 -50.57 22.89
C ILE A 284 -25.43 -49.04 22.96
N ALA A 285 -26.02 -48.43 24.00
CA ALA A 285 -26.00 -46.97 24.17
C ALA A 285 -24.58 -46.43 24.38
N ALA A 286 -23.73 -47.17 25.10
CA ALA A 286 -22.33 -46.83 25.30
C ALA A 286 -21.53 -46.92 24.00
N LEU A 287 -21.75 -47.94 23.17
CA LEU A 287 -21.13 -48.11 21.85
C LEU A 287 -21.45 -46.91 20.94
N THR A 288 -22.72 -46.53 20.85
CA THR A 288 -23.17 -45.35 20.07
C THR A 288 -22.52 -44.06 20.59
N SER A 289 -22.48 -43.88 21.91
CA SER A 289 -21.89 -42.69 22.54
C SER A 289 -20.37 -42.61 22.37
N GLN A 290 -19.68 -43.76 22.44
CA GLN A 290 -18.24 -43.86 22.24
C GLN A 290 -17.86 -43.53 20.80
N TYR A 291 -18.58 -44.10 19.82
CA TYR A 291 -18.39 -43.77 18.42
C TYR A 291 -18.54 -42.27 18.17
N ARG A 292 -19.64 -41.67 18.68
CA ARG A 292 -19.89 -40.23 18.57
C ARG A 292 -18.76 -39.39 19.17
N ARG A 293 -18.30 -39.73 20.38
CA ARG A 293 -17.19 -39.05 21.05
C ARG A 293 -15.90 -39.14 20.22
N GLN A 294 -15.57 -40.32 19.70
CA GLN A 294 -14.39 -40.52 18.87
C GLN A 294 -14.44 -39.68 17.60
N GLN A 295 -15.60 -39.61 16.93
CA GLN A 295 -15.74 -38.76 15.74
C GLN A 295 -15.63 -37.27 16.07
N PHE A 296 -16.15 -36.82 17.21
CA PHE A 296 -15.96 -35.43 17.65
C PHE A 296 -14.51 -35.09 18.01
N ASP A 297 -13.78 -36.01 18.66
CA ASP A 297 -12.35 -35.81 18.95
C ASP A 297 -11.51 -35.70 17.67
N VAL A 298 -11.78 -36.58 16.68
CA VAL A 298 -11.14 -36.48 15.37
C VAL A 298 -11.51 -35.18 14.67
N LEU A 299 -12.78 -34.75 14.74
CA LEU A 299 -13.25 -33.51 14.12
C LEU A 299 -12.58 -32.27 14.73
N ASP A 300 -12.47 -32.20 16.06
CA ASP A 300 -11.83 -31.07 16.75
C ASP A 300 -10.34 -30.97 16.37
N LYS A 301 -9.62 -32.10 16.41
CA LYS A 301 -8.22 -32.18 15.97
C LYS A 301 -8.07 -31.79 14.50
N ALA A 302 -8.98 -32.24 13.64
CA ALA A 302 -8.96 -31.89 12.22
C ALA A 302 -9.21 -30.40 11.97
N TYR A 303 -10.07 -29.75 12.76
CA TYR A 303 -10.24 -28.30 12.67
C TYR A 303 -9.01 -27.53 13.11
N GLN A 304 -8.39 -27.94 14.22
CA GLN A 304 -7.14 -27.32 14.70
C GLN A 304 -6.05 -27.47 13.63
N GLN A 305 -5.90 -28.67 13.07
CA GLN A 305 -4.94 -28.93 12.00
C GLN A 305 -5.27 -28.11 10.74
N LEU A 306 -6.53 -28.02 10.34
CA LEU A 306 -6.95 -27.25 9.16
C LEU A 306 -6.64 -25.75 9.33
N ALA A 307 -6.90 -25.19 10.50
CA ALA A 307 -6.59 -23.81 10.81
C ALA A 307 -5.08 -23.55 10.79
N GLN A 308 -4.29 -24.47 11.35
CA GLN A 308 -2.83 -24.41 11.31
C GLN A 308 -2.30 -24.52 9.87
N SER A 309 -2.71 -25.54 9.11
CA SER A 309 -2.24 -25.76 7.75
C SER A 309 -2.60 -24.62 6.80
N ARG A 310 -3.74 -23.93 6.99
CA ARG A 310 -4.09 -22.70 6.25
C ARG A 310 -3.10 -21.56 6.50
N ASN A 311 -2.69 -21.37 7.76
CA ASN A 311 -1.71 -20.36 8.12
C ASN A 311 -0.32 -20.70 7.56
N ASP A 312 0.05 -21.99 7.62
CA ASP A 312 1.32 -22.47 7.09
C ASP A 312 1.38 -22.35 5.55
N GLU A 313 0.29 -22.66 4.85
CA GLU A 313 0.15 -22.47 3.40
C GLU A 313 0.28 -20.99 3.02
N THR A 314 -0.47 -20.10 3.68
CA THR A 314 -0.38 -18.65 3.45
C THR A 314 1.06 -18.14 3.64
N LYS A 315 1.76 -18.64 4.66
CA LYS A 315 3.14 -18.29 4.96
C LYS A 315 4.11 -18.83 3.90
N ALA A 316 3.93 -20.07 3.46
CA ALA A 316 4.77 -20.70 2.44
C ALA A 316 4.58 -20.02 1.08
N ASP A 317 3.35 -19.78 0.65
CA ASP A 317 3.00 -19.04 -0.56
C ASP A 317 3.60 -17.63 -0.57
N THR A 318 3.49 -16.93 0.56
CA THR A 318 4.06 -15.57 0.68
C THR A 318 5.57 -15.62 0.54
N ARG A 319 6.25 -16.58 1.18
CA ARG A 319 7.69 -16.76 1.05
C ARG A 319 8.11 -17.09 -0.38
N GLN A 320 7.39 -17.98 -1.06
CA GLN A 320 7.65 -18.31 -2.46
C GLN A 320 7.50 -17.08 -3.36
N LYS A 321 6.45 -16.28 -3.19
CA LYS A 321 6.23 -15.03 -3.94
C LYS A 321 7.35 -14.00 -3.70
N LEU A 322 7.86 -13.89 -2.47
CA LEU A 322 8.94 -12.97 -2.11
C LEU A 322 10.31 -13.31 -2.72
N LEU A 323 10.48 -14.52 -3.27
CA LEU A 323 11.67 -14.90 -4.05
C LEU A 323 11.64 -14.37 -5.49
N SER A 324 10.54 -13.75 -5.91
CA SER A 324 10.41 -13.06 -7.19
C SER A 324 10.39 -11.55 -6.98
N LEU A 325 11.41 -10.85 -7.50
CA LEU A 325 11.53 -9.40 -7.40
C LEU A 325 10.82 -8.75 -8.60
N THR A 326 9.81 -7.93 -8.32
CA THR A 326 9.02 -7.23 -9.34
C THR A 326 9.18 -5.71 -9.22
N ALA A 327 8.91 -4.98 -10.31
CA ALA A 327 8.95 -3.53 -10.31
C ALA A 327 7.71 -2.94 -9.61
N PRO A 328 7.84 -2.14 -8.53
CA PRO A 328 6.69 -1.47 -7.92
C PRO A 328 6.09 -0.35 -8.79
N VAL A 329 6.89 0.23 -9.70
CA VAL A 329 6.50 1.34 -10.58
C VAL A 329 7.13 1.17 -11.96
N ALA A 330 6.51 1.75 -12.99
CA ALA A 330 7.11 1.82 -14.33
C ALA A 330 8.26 2.83 -14.34
N GLY A 331 9.37 2.47 -15.00
CA GLY A 331 10.59 3.27 -14.96
C GLY A 331 11.75 2.65 -15.71
N THR A 332 12.94 3.21 -15.52
CA THR A 332 14.19 2.69 -16.08
C THR A 332 15.04 2.09 -14.97
N VAL A 333 15.55 0.87 -15.20
CA VAL A 333 16.45 0.17 -14.27
C VAL A 333 17.83 0.84 -14.31
N GLN A 334 18.37 1.12 -13.13
CA GLN A 334 19.72 1.66 -12.95
C GLN A 334 20.46 0.90 -11.83
N GLN A 335 21.79 0.96 -11.86
CA GLN A 335 22.67 0.43 -10.81
C GLN A 335 22.40 -1.05 -10.48
N LEU A 336 22.17 -1.88 -11.50
CA LEU A 336 22.09 -3.32 -11.30
C LEU A 336 23.43 -3.81 -10.71
N LYS A 337 23.43 -4.31 -9.47
CA LYS A 337 24.65 -4.73 -8.76
C LYS A 337 24.98 -6.20 -8.94
N ILE A 338 23.97 -7.01 -9.24
CA ILE A 338 24.13 -8.45 -9.42
C ILE A 338 24.06 -8.76 -10.91
N HIS A 339 25.15 -9.30 -11.44
CA HIS A 339 25.27 -9.69 -12.85
C HIS A 339 25.51 -11.19 -13.07
N THR A 340 25.70 -11.95 -11.99
CA THR A 340 26.09 -13.36 -12.03
C THR A 340 24.91 -14.25 -11.64
N LEU A 341 24.50 -15.15 -12.55
CA LEU A 341 23.61 -16.25 -12.21
C LEU A 341 24.31 -17.17 -11.20
N GLY A 342 23.58 -17.66 -10.21
CA GLY A 342 24.14 -18.42 -9.08
C GLY A 342 24.75 -17.55 -7.97
N GLY A 343 24.79 -16.21 -8.13
CA GLY A 343 25.15 -15.30 -7.06
C GLY A 343 24.11 -15.30 -5.93
N VAL A 344 24.53 -15.00 -4.70
CA VAL A 344 23.62 -14.92 -3.54
C VAL A 344 23.13 -13.49 -3.37
N ALA A 345 21.82 -13.30 -3.38
CA ALA A 345 21.17 -12.05 -3.01
C ALA A 345 20.77 -12.13 -1.54
N THR A 346 21.33 -11.26 -0.69
CA THR A 346 21.04 -11.23 0.75
C THR A 346 19.87 -10.31 1.05
N ALA A 347 19.04 -10.67 2.03
CA ALA A 347 17.90 -9.88 2.46
C ALA A 347 18.31 -8.42 2.79
N ALA A 348 17.50 -7.46 2.34
CA ALA A 348 17.72 -6.01 2.50
C ALA A 348 18.98 -5.46 1.80
N SER A 349 19.71 -6.25 1.01
CA SER A 349 20.80 -5.73 0.18
C SER A 349 20.26 -5.14 -1.12
N PRO A 350 20.60 -3.89 -1.47
CA PRO A 350 20.13 -3.25 -2.69
C PRO A 350 20.66 -3.98 -3.94
N VAL A 351 19.75 -4.40 -4.81
CA VAL A 351 20.07 -5.15 -6.04
C VAL A 351 20.07 -4.24 -7.26
N MET A 352 19.09 -3.35 -7.35
CA MET A 352 18.96 -2.37 -8.45
C MET A 352 18.07 -1.21 -8.02
N ASP A 353 18.12 -0.11 -8.74
CA ASP A 353 17.26 1.04 -8.58
C ASP A 353 16.31 1.18 -9.77
N ILE A 354 15.06 1.57 -9.52
CA ILE A 354 14.10 1.93 -10.56
C ILE A 354 13.84 3.41 -10.48
N VAL A 355 14.17 4.10 -11.57
CA VAL A 355 13.92 5.52 -11.74
C VAL A 355 12.58 5.69 -12.46
N PRO A 356 11.52 6.21 -11.80
CA PRO A 356 10.19 6.29 -12.40
C PRO A 356 10.16 7.18 -13.66
N ASP A 357 9.32 6.82 -14.64
CA ASP A 357 9.13 7.60 -15.88
C ASP A 357 8.28 8.89 -15.68
N ASP A 358 8.26 9.41 -14.46
CA ASP A 358 7.33 10.45 -14.02
C ASP A 358 7.76 11.85 -14.45
N THR A 359 6.98 12.86 -14.05
CA THR A 359 7.35 14.25 -14.34
C THR A 359 8.72 14.60 -13.78
N LEU A 360 9.57 15.22 -14.59
CA LEU A 360 10.88 15.68 -14.14
C LEU A 360 10.74 17.03 -13.45
N GLU A 361 11.50 17.18 -12.37
CA GLU A 361 11.71 18.43 -11.67
C GLU A 361 13.18 18.80 -11.75
N VAL A 362 13.47 20.09 -11.64
CA VAL A 362 14.85 20.57 -11.54
C VAL A 362 15.14 20.83 -10.08
N GLU A 363 16.20 20.19 -9.58
CA GLU A 363 16.84 20.54 -8.33
C GLU A 363 18.00 21.46 -8.66
N ALA A 364 17.89 22.73 -8.29
CA ALA A 364 18.91 23.74 -8.53
C ALA A 364 19.32 24.41 -7.22
N ASN A 365 20.54 24.91 -7.17
CA ASN A 365 21.09 25.57 -5.99
C ASN A 365 21.20 27.07 -6.27
N ILE A 366 20.46 27.89 -5.52
CA ILE A 366 20.55 29.34 -5.63
C ILE A 366 21.65 29.88 -4.69
N GLU A 367 22.38 30.89 -5.14
CA GLU A 367 23.40 31.54 -4.32
C GLU A 367 22.77 32.38 -3.20
N ASN A 368 23.47 32.48 -2.06
CA ASN A 368 23.01 33.25 -0.90
C ASN A 368 22.72 34.74 -1.19
N LYS A 369 23.34 35.33 -2.21
CA LYS A 369 23.06 36.72 -2.60
C LYS A 369 21.66 36.92 -3.22
N ASP A 370 21.10 35.87 -3.82
CA ASP A 370 19.87 35.92 -4.60
C ASP A 370 18.66 35.31 -3.88
N ILE A 371 18.87 34.49 -2.83
CA ILE A 371 17.81 33.80 -2.07
C ILE A 371 16.74 34.75 -1.53
N GLY A 372 17.10 35.96 -1.10
CA GLY A 372 16.16 36.95 -0.57
C GLY A 372 15.08 37.41 -1.57
N PHE A 373 15.32 37.20 -2.88
CA PHE A 373 14.42 37.63 -3.95
C PHE A 373 13.70 36.45 -4.64
N VAL A 374 14.07 35.21 -4.32
CA VAL A 374 13.47 34.00 -4.89
C VAL A 374 12.33 33.51 -4.00
N LYS A 375 11.15 33.30 -4.61
CA LYS A 375 9.94 32.84 -3.91
C LYS A 375 9.26 31.72 -4.70
N ALA A 376 8.58 30.82 -3.99
CA ALA A 376 7.70 29.83 -4.60
C ALA A 376 6.63 30.53 -5.47
N GLY A 377 6.32 29.92 -6.62
CA GLY A 377 5.39 30.42 -7.63
C GLY A 377 6.02 31.27 -8.74
N GLN A 378 7.29 31.68 -8.62
CA GLN A 378 7.95 32.48 -9.66
C GLN A 378 8.18 31.68 -10.96
N PRO A 379 8.03 32.30 -12.15
CA PRO A 379 8.36 31.66 -13.40
C PRO A 379 9.87 31.52 -13.56
N ALA A 380 10.30 30.34 -13.97
CA ALA A 380 11.69 30.01 -14.22
C ALA A 380 11.88 29.51 -15.66
N VAL A 381 13.03 29.83 -16.24
CA VAL A 381 13.47 29.35 -17.54
C VAL A 381 14.60 28.36 -17.31
N VAL A 382 14.42 27.12 -17.74
CA VAL A 382 15.41 26.05 -17.54
C VAL A 382 16.09 25.77 -18.88
N LYS A 383 17.41 25.96 -18.91
CA LYS A 383 18.28 25.66 -20.03
C LYS A 383 18.97 24.32 -19.76
N VAL A 384 18.88 23.37 -20.69
CA VAL A 384 19.51 22.05 -20.53
C VAL A 384 20.89 22.11 -21.19
N ASP A 385 21.95 21.80 -20.45
CA ASP A 385 23.32 22.00 -20.95
C ASP A 385 23.64 21.10 -22.16
N ALA A 386 23.05 19.91 -22.20
CA ALA A 386 23.17 18.97 -23.32
C ALA A 386 22.51 19.47 -24.63
N PHE A 387 21.63 20.48 -24.55
CA PHE A 387 20.90 21.03 -25.69
C PHE A 387 21.06 22.56 -25.74
N PRO A 388 21.99 23.10 -26.56
CA PRO A 388 22.20 24.54 -26.67
C PRO A 388 20.90 25.33 -26.88
N TYR A 389 20.56 26.19 -25.92
CA TYR A 389 19.28 26.88 -25.88
C TYR A 389 19.05 27.85 -27.05
N THR A 390 20.12 28.34 -27.68
CA THR A 390 20.07 29.19 -28.86
C THR A 390 19.48 28.47 -30.08
N ARG A 391 19.65 27.14 -30.15
CA ARG A 391 19.17 26.30 -31.26
C ARG A 391 17.91 25.53 -30.90
N TYR A 392 17.83 24.99 -29.68
CA TYR A 392 16.76 24.07 -29.28
C TYR A 392 15.73 24.70 -28.33
N GLY A 393 15.93 25.97 -27.96
CA GLY A 393 15.06 26.69 -27.04
C GLY A 393 15.30 26.34 -25.57
N PHE A 394 14.34 26.70 -24.72
CA PHE A 394 14.40 26.51 -23.28
C PHE A 394 13.10 25.94 -22.75
N LEU A 395 13.17 25.30 -21.58
CA LEU A 395 12.00 24.77 -20.89
C LEU A 395 11.43 25.84 -19.96
N ARG A 396 10.11 25.92 -19.88
CA ARG A 396 9.44 26.78 -18.91
C ARG A 396 9.07 25.97 -17.67
N GLY A 397 9.36 26.52 -16.50
CA GLY A 397 9.00 25.94 -15.22
C GLY A 397 8.53 26.98 -14.21
N THR A 398 8.09 26.51 -13.07
CA THR A 398 7.66 27.34 -11.93
C THR A 398 8.38 26.86 -10.68
N VAL A 399 8.94 27.78 -9.90
CA VAL A 399 9.54 27.45 -8.60
C VAL A 399 8.45 26.87 -7.71
N GLU A 400 8.59 25.63 -7.29
CA GLU A 400 7.61 24.93 -6.44
C GLU A 400 7.97 25.09 -4.97
N THR A 401 9.24 24.84 -4.63
CA THR A 401 9.74 24.99 -3.26
C THR A 401 11.10 25.67 -3.25
N VAL A 402 11.32 26.45 -2.18
CA VAL A 402 12.59 27.07 -1.83
C VAL A 402 12.94 26.57 -0.44
N SER A 403 14.09 25.93 -0.29
CA SER A 403 14.51 25.41 1.01
C SER A 403 14.89 26.57 1.94
N ASN A 404 14.45 26.49 3.19
CA ASN A 404 14.79 27.49 4.21
C ASN A 404 16.18 27.25 4.84
N ASP A 405 16.82 26.13 4.51
CA ASP A 405 18.14 25.75 5.01
C ASP A 405 19.18 25.80 3.90
N SER A 406 20.41 26.18 4.27
CA SER A 406 21.53 26.32 3.35
C SER A 406 22.37 25.05 3.32
N VAL A 407 22.75 24.62 2.12
CA VAL A 407 23.71 23.55 1.89
C VAL A 407 25.06 24.15 1.55
N SER A 408 26.10 23.69 2.24
CA SER A 408 27.48 24.12 2.00
C SER A 408 28.04 23.47 0.73
N ASP A 409 28.30 24.27 -0.30
CA ASP A 409 29.00 23.87 -1.53
C ASP A 409 30.49 24.27 -1.44
N ARG A 410 31.40 23.33 -1.71
CA ARG A 410 32.86 23.56 -1.61
C ARG A 410 33.38 24.68 -2.51
N LYS A 411 32.69 25.02 -3.60
CA LYS A 411 33.10 26.03 -4.59
C LYS A 411 32.28 27.32 -4.48
N ARG A 412 30.99 27.21 -4.12
CA ARG A 412 30.04 28.35 -4.15
C ARG A 412 29.65 28.89 -2.77
N GLY A 413 30.17 28.31 -1.69
CA GLY A 413 29.81 28.68 -0.33
C GLY A 413 28.41 28.20 0.03
N LEU A 414 27.64 29.00 0.78
CA LEU A 414 26.28 28.65 1.17
C LEU A 414 25.32 28.80 -0.03
N THR A 415 24.64 27.71 -0.37
CA THR A 415 23.64 27.67 -1.45
C THR A 415 22.32 27.13 -0.92
N PHE A 416 21.21 27.55 -1.50
CA PHE A 416 19.87 27.13 -1.07
C PHE A 416 19.25 26.25 -2.15
N PRO A 417 18.91 24.99 -1.85
CA PRO A 417 18.28 24.13 -2.84
C PRO A 417 16.84 24.58 -3.12
N ILE A 418 16.49 24.67 -4.39
CA ILE A 418 15.15 24.98 -4.89
C ILE A 418 14.67 23.86 -5.82
N ARG A 419 13.35 23.62 -5.84
CA ARG A 419 12.72 22.72 -6.80
C ARG A 419 11.89 23.49 -7.79
N ILE A 420 12.09 23.22 -9.08
CA ILE A 420 11.36 23.86 -10.17
C ILE A 420 10.59 22.79 -10.93
N ARG A 421 9.27 22.92 -10.95
CA ARG A 421 8.38 22.06 -11.73
C ARG A 421 8.42 22.45 -13.19
N LEU A 422 8.70 21.49 -14.07
CA LEU A 422 8.71 21.71 -15.52
C LEU A 422 7.31 21.59 -16.13
N THR A 423 7.07 22.34 -17.21
CA THR A 423 5.83 22.23 -17.98
C THR A 423 5.84 21.03 -18.93
N THR A 424 7.02 20.64 -19.41
CA THR A 424 7.22 19.49 -20.30
C THR A 424 8.57 18.85 -20.03
N ASN A 425 8.66 17.53 -20.22
CA ASN A 425 9.88 16.73 -20.04
C ASN A 425 10.53 16.37 -21.39
N ARG A 426 10.15 17.08 -22.45
CA ARG A 426 10.64 16.83 -23.81
C ARG A 426 11.17 18.11 -24.42
N ILE A 427 12.24 17.97 -25.18
CA ILE A 427 12.79 19.05 -26.00
C ILE A 427 12.75 18.63 -27.47
N ARG A 428 12.46 19.59 -28.35
CA ARG A 428 12.41 19.35 -29.79
C ARG A 428 13.81 19.55 -30.36
N ALA A 429 14.42 18.48 -30.85
CA ALA A 429 15.72 18.52 -31.51
C ALA A 429 15.62 17.84 -32.88
N ASN A 430 16.06 18.55 -33.94
CA ASN A 430 16.09 18.03 -35.31
C ASN A 430 14.77 17.36 -35.74
N ASP A 431 13.64 18.05 -35.50
CA ASP A 431 12.27 17.59 -35.79
C ASP A 431 11.80 16.31 -35.07
N THR A 432 12.53 15.84 -34.07
CA THR A 432 12.10 14.76 -33.18
C THR A 432 11.95 15.25 -31.74
N TRP A 433 10.96 14.70 -31.03
CA TRP A 433 10.78 14.94 -29.60
C TRP A 433 11.69 14.00 -28.81
N ILE A 434 12.66 14.56 -28.10
CA ILE A 434 13.57 13.79 -27.26
C ILE A 434 13.09 13.91 -25.81
N ASN A 435 12.90 12.77 -25.14
CA ASN A 435 12.63 12.71 -23.71
C ASN A 435 13.90 13.07 -22.94
N LEU A 436 13.77 13.95 -21.97
CA LEU A 436 14.85 14.28 -21.05
C LEU A 436 15.04 13.14 -20.06
N THR A 437 16.28 12.86 -19.67
CA THR A 437 16.62 11.86 -18.66
C THR A 437 17.03 12.50 -17.33
N PRO A 438 16.69 11.86 -16.19
CA PRO A 438 17.25 12.24 -14.90
C PRO A 438 18.78 12.28 -14.91
N GLY A 439 19.36 13.23 -14.19
CA GLY A 439 20.80 13.41 -14.05
C GLY A 439 21.43 14.43 -15.01
N MET A 440 20.71 14.89 -16.05
CA MET A 440 21.23 15.93 -16.95
C MET A 440 21.42 17.27 -16.22
N ALA A 441 22.53 17.94 -16.49
CA ALA A 441 22.84 19.26 -15.96
C ALA A 441 21.96 20.34 -16.61
N VAL A 442 21.49 21.27 -15.79
CA VAL A 442 20.64 22.37 -16.21
C VAL A 442 21.02 23.67 -15.51
N SER A 443 20.76 24.78 -16.18
CA SER A 443 20.86 26.12 -15.61
C SER A 443 19.46 26.74 -15.57
N ALA A 444 18.96 27.02 -14.36
CA ALA A 444 17.66 27.62 -14.15
C ALA A 444 17.78 29.14 -13.93
N GLU A 445 17.03 29.92 -14.69
CA GLU A 445 16.94 31.38 -14.58
C GLU A 445 15.59 31.75 -14.01
N ILE A 446 15.56 32.19 -12.74
CA ILE A 446 14.33 32.54 -12.03
C ILE A 446 14.08 34.03 -12.19
N LYS A 447 12.87 34.41 -12.61
CA LYS A 447 12.51 35.83 -12.75
C LYS A 447 12.15 36.41 -11.38
N THR A 448 13.08 37.16 -10.78
CA THR A 448 12.93 37.73 -9.43
C THR A 448 12.33 39.13 -9.42
N GLY A 449 12.36 39.85 -10.54
CA GLY A 449 11.76 41.18 -10.63
C GLY A 449 11.81 41.80 -12.03
N LYS A 450 11.34 43.05 -12.14
CA LYS A 450 11.46 43.87 -13.34
C LYS A 450 12.02 45.23 -12.96
N ARG A 451 13.04 45.70 -13.69
CA ARG A 451 13.61 47.05 -13.52
C ARG A 451 13.47 47.86 -14.79
N SER A 452 13.35 49.18 -14.65
CA SER A 452 13.40 50.09 -15.80
C SER A 452 14.81 50.11 -16.39
N VAL A 453 14.93 50.28 -17.71
CA VAL A 453 16.23 50.46 -18.39
C VAL A 453 16.97 51.66 -17.79
N ALA A 454 16.28 52.76 -17.47
CA ALA A 454 16.87 53.93 -16.82
C ALA A 454 17.50 53.57 -15.45
N HIS A 455 16.82 52.76 -14.65
CA HIS A 455 17.34 52.33 -13.34
C HIS A 455 18.58 51.45 -13.48
N TYR A 456 18.65 50.56 -14.48
CA TYR A 456 19.82 49.70 -14.67
C TYR A 456 21.09 50.50 -14.99
N PHE A 457 20.99 51.54 -15.81
CA PHE A 457 22.12 52.39 -16.17
C PHE A 457 22.54 53.36 -15.07
N LEU A 458 21.58 53.85 -14.27
CA LEU A 458 21.83 54.82 -13.20
C LEU A 458 22.23 54.17 -11.86
N ASP A 459 21.93 52.88 -11.66
CA ASP A 459 22.22 52.13 -10.42
C ASP A 459 23.67 52.28 -9.93
N PRO A 460 24.71 52.10 -10.78
CA PRO A 460 26.10 52.21 -10.34
C PRO A 460 26.45 53.61 -9.84
N VAL A 461 25.85 54.65 -10.45
CA VAL A 461 26.08 56.05 -10.07
C VAL A 461 25.39 56.36 -8.74
N ILE A 462 24.19 55.82 -8.53
CA ILE A 462 23.42 55.99 -7.29
C ILE A 462 24.11 55.25 -6.13
N GLN A 463 24.56 54.00 -6.35
CA GLN A 463 25.29 53.23 -5.35
C GLN A 463 26.59 53.93 -4.92
N THR A 464 27.38 54.42 -5.88
CA THR A 464 28.64 55.13 -5.58
C THR A 464 28.39 56.45 -4.84
N GLY A 465 27.29 57.15 -5.16
CA GLY A 465 26.89 58.37 -4.42
C GLY A 465 26.47 58.10 -2.98
N GLN A 466 25.81 56.97 -2.71
CA GLN A 466 25.39 56.58 -1.36
C GLN A 466 26.51 55.95 -0.53
N GLU A 467 27.43 55.21 -1.15
CA GLU A 467 28.61 54.64 -0.48
C GLU A 467 29.68 55.71 -0.19
N SER A 468 29.88 56.70 -1.08
CA SER A 468 30.86 57.77 -0.84
C SER A 468 30.46 58.77 0.26
N LEU A 469 29.20 58.76 0.70
CA LEU A 469 28.71 59.56 1.83
C LEU A 469 28.62 58.76 3.14
N ARG A 470 29.16 57.54 3.18
CA ARG A 470 29.27 56.71 4.39
C ARG A 470 30.74 56.38 4.67
N GLU A 471 31.28 57.06 5.68
CA GLU A 471 32.53 56.67 6.32
C GLU A 471 32.27 55.51 7.30
N ARG A 472 33.29 54.68 7.53
CA ARG A 472 33.21 53.48 8.37
C ARG A 472 33.42 53.78 9.84
#